data_AF-A0A7C4Q1W3-F1
#
_entry.id   AF-A0A7C4Q1W3-F1
#
_cell.length_a   1.000
_cell.length_b   1.000
_cell.length_c   1.000
_cell.angle_alpha   90.00
_cell.angle_beta   90.00
_cell.angle_gamma   90.00
#
_symmetry.space_group_name_H-M   'P 1'
#
loop_
_entity.id
_entity.type
_entity.pdbx_description
1 polymer ?
#
loop_
_entity_poly.entity_id
_entity_poly.type
_entity_poly.pdbx_seq_one_letter_code
_entity_poly.pdbx_strand_id
1 'polypeptide(L)'
;MVQPSDCAGRPSRCNPQSPVSRLITRISMDRLERSEPMITNEADHETSPKPRVGIFYCGGAMSSAGELTAIASFEVLKRLGPQQVGMGCVSALAAGIPKHFKTMQSLEKVLVIDGCPNSCVRKIIEKTGAKMDAYLNLGKDLGIKKIGPFKPMEFTAEDSEKAVQAILDKVESLS
;
A
#
# COMPACT_ATOMS: atom_id res chain seq x y z
N MET A 1 43.30 -2.93 21.26
CA MET A 1 44.33 -1.95 20.83
C MET A 1 45.24 -2.65 19.85
N VAL A 2 45.31 -2.19 18.61
CA VAL A 2 46.19 -2.77 17.59
C VAL A 2 47.43 -1.89 17.50
N GLN A 3 48.60 -2.51 17.62
CA GLN A 3 49.90 -1.85 17.52
C GLN A 3 50.32 -1.62 16.05
N PRO A 4 51.22 -0.65 15.78
CA PRO A 4 51.37 -0.03 14.46
C PRO A 4 52.07 -0.85 13.36
N SER A 5 52.34 -2.14 13.54
CA SER A 5 53.10 -2.93 12.54
C SER A 5 52.24 -3.70 11.53
N ASP A 6 50.93 -3.83 11.74
CA ASP A 6 50.04 -4.64 10.86
C ASP A 6 49.23 -3.82 9.85
N CYS A 7 49.58 -2.55 9.63
CA CYS A 7 48.85 -1.63 8.75
C CYS A 7 49.59 -1.25 7.45
N ALA A 8 50.47 -2.13 6.94
CA ALA A 8 51.05 -1.95 5.62
C ALA A 8 50.09 -2.49 4.53
N GLY A 9 49.29 -1.59 3.93
CA GLY A 9 48.74 -1.83 2.58
C GLY A 9 47.27 -1.51 2.29
N ARG A 10 46.42 -1.12 3.27
CA ARG A 10 45.02 -0.68 2.99
C ARG A 10 44.55 0.46 3.90
N PRO A 11 44.64 1.73 3.48
CA PRO A 11 44.42 2.90 4.34
C PRO A 11 42.96 3.39 4.49
N SER A 12 41.95 2.59 4.12
CA SER A 12 40.53 3.00 4.27
C SER A 12 39.92 2.74 5.66
N ARG A 13 40.69 2.20 6.62
CA ARG A 13 40.19 1.87 7.98
C ARG A 13 40.55 2.89 9.07
N CYS A 14 41.17 4.01 8.75
CA CYS A 14 41.52 5.02 9.76
C CYS A 14 41.36 6.47 9.24
N ASN A 15 40.14 6.99 9.12
CA ASN A 15 39.86 8.42 9.27
C ASN A 15 38.34 8.72 9.44
N PRO A 16 37.89 9.31 10.57
CA PRO A 16 36.49 9.70 10.76
C PRO A 16 36.13 11.07 10.15
N GLN A 17 37.00 11.68 9.35
CA GLN A 17 36.70 12.94 8.66
C GLN A 17 36.44 12.71 7.17
N SER A 18 35.23 12.25 6.83
CA SER A 18 34.70 12.35 5.46
C SER A 18 33.56 13.39 5.44
N PRO A 19 33.44 14.23 4.38
CA PRO A 19 32.45 15.31 4.32
C PRO A 19 30.99 14.83 4.25
N VAL A 20 30.78 13.52 4.05
CA VAL A 20 29.44 12.90 3.90
C VAL A 20 28.83 12.55 5.27
N SER A 21 29.64 12.44 6.32
CA SER A 21 29.18 12.09 7.68
C SER A 21 28.58 13.28 8.46
N ARG A 22 28.73 14.52 7.99
CA ARG A 22 28.26 15.73 8.69
C ARG A 22 26.92 16.28 8.20
N LEU A 23 26.30 15.66 7.20
CA LEU A 23 25.01 16.10 6.67
C LEU A 23 23.80 15.40 7.32
N ILE A 24 24.01 14.29 8.04
CA ILE A 24 22.93 13.50 8.65
C ILE A 24 22.58 13.99 10.07
N THR A 25 23.40 14.80 10.72
CA THR A 25 23.24 15.13 12.16
C THR A 25 22.79 16.57 12.45
N ARG A 26 21.93 17.16 11.61
CA ARG A 26 21.25 18.45 11.92
C ARG A 26 19.84 18.58 11.33
N ILE A 27 19.10 17.47 11.22
CA ILE A 27 17.65 17.56 11.35
C ILE A 27 17.40 17.24 12.82
N SER A 28 17.20 18.26 13.65
CA SER A 28 16.71 18.05 15.01
C SER A 28 15.49 17.14 14.94
N MET A 29 15.56 16.00 15.63
CA MET A 29 14.45 15.07 15.79
C MET A 29 13.18 15.77 16.31
N ASP A 30 13.31 16.92 16.96
CA ASP A 30 12.20 17.76 17.43
C ASP A 30 11.28 18.31 16.33
N ARG A 31 11.69 18.31 15.05
CA ARG A 31 10.87 18.88 13.95
C ARG A 31 9.93 17.86 13.29
N LEU A 32 10.11 16.56 13.55
CA LEU A 32 9.22 15.51 13.01
C LEU A 32 7.95 15.31 13.86
N GLU A 33 7.92 15.79 15.10
CA GLU A 33 6.77 15.61 16.02
C GLU A 33 5.79 16.78 16.04
N ARG A 34 5.96 17.78 15.16
CA ARG A 34 4.99 18.86 14.96
C ARG A 34 4.38 18.81 13.58
N SER A 35 3.85 17.66 13.18
CA SER A 35 2.75 17.69 12.23
C SER A 35 1.57 18.31 12.99
N GLU A 36 1.12 19.48 12.56
CA GLU A 36 -0.16 20.03 12.99
C GLU A 36 -1.20 18.90 12.95
N PRO A 37 -2.03 18.74 14.00
CA PRO A 37 -3.04 17.69 13.98
C PRO A 37 -3.88 17.90 12.72
N MET A 38 -3.96 16.89 11.86
CA MET A 38 -5.00 16.87 10.84
C MET A 38 -6.31 17.03 11.61
N ILE A 39 -6.95 18.19 11.50
CA ILE A 39 -8.25 18.46 12.10
C ILE A 39 -9.25 17.60 11.32
N THR A 40 -9.36 16.33 11.69
CA THR A 40 -10.49 15.49 11.36
C THR A 40 -11.28 15.38 12.64
N ASN A 41 -12.51 15.89 12.69
CA ASN A 41 -13.38 15.58 13.81
C ASN A 41 -13.55 14.06 13.82
N GLU A 42 -13.16 13.41 14.92
CA GLU A 42 -13.25 11.95 15.03
C GLU A 42 -14.68 11.45 14.79
N ALA A 43 -15.67 12.30 15.09
CA ALA A 43 -17.10 12.10 14.86
C ALA A 43 -17.51 11.93 13.38
N ASP A 44 -16.78 12.52 12.43
CA ASP A 44 -17.18 12.53 11.01
C ASP A 44 -17.00 11.15 10.36
N HIS A 45 -16.08 10.33 10.88
CA HIS A 45 -15.73 9.05 10.28
C HIS A 45 -16.73 7.93 10.62
N GLU A 46 -17.40 8.05 11.76
CA GLU A 46 -18.35 7.04 12.24
C GLU A 46 -19.77 7.26 11.68
N THR A 47 -20.09 8.49 11.31
CA THR A 47 -21.40 8.92 10.79
C THR A 47 -21.46 9.03 9.27
N SER A 48 -20.31 9.00 8.58
CA SER A 48 -20.27 9.05 7.12
C SER A 48 -20.94 7.82 6.49
N PRO A 49 -21.72 8.00 5.40
CA PRO A 49 -22.30 6.88 4.66
C PRO A 49 -21.19 5.97 4.14
N LYS A 50 -21.30 4.68 4.43
CA LYS A 50 -20.32 3.67 4.03
C LYS A 50 -20.62 3.16 2.63
N PRO A 51 -19.60 2.80 1.85
CA PRO A 51 -19.81 2.11 0.59
C PRO A 51 -20.34 0.70 0.84
N ARG A 52 -21.08 0.15 -0.11
CA ARG A 52 -21.49 -1.26 -0.09
C ARG A 52 -20.28 -2.20 -0.04
N VAL A 53 -19.26 -1.96 -0.87
CA VAL A 53 -18.03 -2.74 -0.93
C VAL A 53 -16.81 -1.87 -0.62
N GLY A 54 -16.04 -2.21 0.41
CA GLY A 54 -14.72 -1.64 0.62
C GLY A 54 -13.64 -2.41 -0.13
N ILE A 55 -12.90 -1.71 -0.97
CA ILE A 55 -11.80 -2.24 -1.78
C ILE A 55 -10.47 -1.91 -1.09
N PHE A 56 -9.68 -2.94 -0.80
CA PHE A 56 -8.32 -2.84 -0.28
C PHE A 56 -7.37 -3.36 -1.35
N TYR A 57 -6.71 -2.44 -2.06
CA TYR A 57 -5.86 -2.74 -3.19
C TYR A 57 -4.37 -2.59 -2.86
N CYS A 58 -3.51 -3.17 -3.68
CA CYS A 58 -2.06 -3.10 -3.53
C CYS A 58 -1.51 -1.80 -4.12
N GLY A 59 -1.39 -0.74 -3.32
CA GLY A 59 -0.72 0.52 -3.74
C GLY A 59 0.81 0.42 -3.93
N GLY A 60 1.33 -0.71 -4.39
CA GLY A 60 2.76 -0.97 -4.52
C GLY A 60 3.37 -0.44 -5.81
N ALA A 61 3.94 0.77 -5.79
CA ALA A 61 4.52 1.44 -6.97
C ALA A 61 5.90 0.91 -7.43
N MET A 62 6.46 -0.11 -6.77
CA MET A 62 7.73 -0.72 -7.22
C MET A 62 7.57 -1.61 -8.46
N SER A 63 6.35 -1.88 -8.92
CA SER A 63 6.10 -2.70 -10.09
C SER A 63 4.76 -2.40 -10.74
N SER A 64 4.65 -2.69 -12.03
CA SER A 64 3.44 -2.44 -12.82
C SER A 64 2.19 -3.09 -12.25
N ALA A 65 2.28 -4.37 -11.89
CA ALA A 65 1.11 -5.09 -11.40
C ALA A 65 0.59 -4.54 -10.05
N GLY A 66 1.45 -3.94 -9.22
CA GLY A 66 1.01 -3.29 -7.98
C GLY A 66 0.22 -2.02 -8.30
N GLU A 67 0.85 -1.08 -8.99
CA GLU A 67 0.22 0.18 -9.42
C GLU A 67 -1.10 -0.05 -10.19
N LEU A 68 -1.14 -1.06 -11.06
CA LEU A 68 -2.32 -1.40 -11.83
C LEU A 68 -3.54 -1.72 -10.95
N THR A 69 -3.34 -2.34 -9.78
CA THR A 69 -4.47 -2.58 -8.86
C THR A 69 -5.07 -1.27 -8.36
N ALA A 70 -4.25 -0.25 -8.09
CA ALA A 70 -4.71 1.05 -7.64
C ALA A 70 -5.48 1.76 -8.76
N ILE A 71 -4.88 1.84 -9.95
CA ILE A 71 -5.49 2.48 -11.14
C ILE A 71 -6.83 1.82 -11.48
N ALA A 72 -6.87 0.49 -11.56
CA ALA A 72 -8.10 -0.24 -11.88
C ALA A 72 -9.17 -0.06 -10.80
N SER A 73 -8.79 -0.07 -9.51
CA SER A 73 -9.73 0.16 -8.41
C SER A 73 -10.34 1.57 -8.46
N PHE A 74 -9.54 2.60 -8.70
CA PHE A 74 -10.05 3.98 -8.82
C PHE A 74 -10.90 4.17 -10.07
N GLU A 75 -10.60 3.47 -11.16
CA GLU A 75 -11.46 3.45 -12.35
C GLU A 75 -12.82 2.83 -12.05
N VAL A 76 -12.86 1.71 -11.31
CA VAL A 76 -14.13 1.12 -10.83
C VAL A 76 -14.89 2.08 -9.92
N LEU A 77 -14.20 2.80 -9.02
CA LEU A 77 -14.82 3.84 -8.19
C LEU A 77 -15.47 4.95 -9.03
N LYS A 78 -14.81 5.41 -10.09
CA LYS A 78 -15.39 6.41 -11.00
C LYS A 78 -16.64 5.90 -11.69
N ARG A 79 -16.65 4.61 -12.09
CA ARG A 79 -17.78 4.00 -12.81
C ARG A 79 -18.99 3.73 -11.92
N LEU A 80 -18.78 3.20 -10.71
CA LEU A 80 -19.86 2.78 -9.81
C LEU A 80 -20.27 3.85 -8.78
N GLY A 81 -19.37 4.80 -8.49
CA GLY A 81 -19.59 5.86 -7.53
C GLY A 81 -19.34 5.46 -6.06
N PRO A 82 -19.24 6.47 -5.17
CA PRO A 82 -18.81 6.29 -3.78
C PRO A 82 -19.81 5.57 -2.87
N GLN A 83 -21.07 5.41 -3.31
CA GLN A 83 -22.06 4.62 -2.57
C GLN A 83 -21.87 3.11 -2.79
N GLN A 84 -21.38 2.71 -3.96
CA GLN A 84 -21.20 1.30 -4.30
C GLN A 84 -19.86 0.77 -3.83
N VAL A 85 -18.79 1.53 -4.07
CA VAL A 85 -17.43 1.11 -3.72
C VAL A 85 -16.68 2.25 -3.02
N GLY A 86 -15.77 1.89 -2.13
CA GLY A 86 -14.86 2.84 -1.49
C GLY A 86 -13.50 2.23 -1.23
N MET A 87 -12.49 3.07 -1.04
CA MET A 87 -11.09 2.65 -0.91
C MET A 87 -10.65 2.60 0.54
N GLY A 88 -10.03 1.49 0.95
CA GLY A 88 -9.47 1.32 2.28
C GLY A 88 -7.97 1.61 2.36
N CYS A 89 -7.53 2.33 3.40
CA CYS A 89 -6.12 2.63 3.63
C CYS A 89 -5.33 1.40 4.13
N VAL A 90 -4.73 0.64 3.23
CA VAL A 90 -3.91 -0.55 3.57
C VAL A 90 -2.67 -0.18 4.39
N SER A 91 -2.04 0.97 4.12
CA SER A 91 -0.88 1.45 4.89
C SER A 91 -1.23 1.71 6.36
N ALA A 92 -2.42 2.25 6.64
CA ALA A 92 -2.88 2.49 8.00
C ALA A 92 -3.19 1.18 8.75
N LEU A 93 -3.70 0.16 8.04
CA LEU A 93 -3.83 -1.19 8.60
C LEU A 93 -2.47 -1.80 8.92
N ALA A 94 -1.49 -1.67 8.02
CA ALA A 94 -0.13 -2.15 8.25
C ALA A 94 0.56 -1.46 9.44
N ALA A 95 0.27 -0.17 9.65
CA ALA A 95 0.77 0.62 10.78
C ALA A 95 0.00 0.38 12.10
N GLY A 96 -1.04 -0.46 12.10
CA GLY A 96 -1.78 -0.79 13.32
C GLY A 96 -2.73 0.31 13.82
N ILE A 97 -3.16 1.24 12.96
CA ILE A 97 -3.98 2.40 13.37
C ILE A 97 -5.43 1.98 13.71
N PRO A 98 -5.84 1.95 15.00
CA PRO A 98 -7.08 1.26 15.42
C PRO A 98 -8.36 1.74 14.74
N LYS A 99 -8.45 3.04 14.43
CA LYS A 99 -9.61 3.63 13.72
C LYS A 99 -9.87 2.95 12.38
N HIS A 100 -8.84 2.65 11.59
CA HIS A 100 -8.99 2.00 10.29
C HIS A 100 -9.39 0.52 10.40
N PHE A 101 -9.00 -0.16 11.47
CA PHE A 101 -9.46 -1.52 11.76
C PHE A 101 -10.97 -1.51 12.03
N LYS A 102 -11.45 -0.59 12.86
CA LYS A 102 -12.88 -0.43 13.15
C LYS A 102 -13.68 -0.11 11.88
N THR A 103 -13.22 0.84 11.08
CA THR A 103 -13.86 1.18 9.80
C THR A 103 -13.96 -0.05 8.91
N MET A 104 -12.86 -0.79 8.73
CA MET A 104 -12.84 -2.00 7.90
C MET A 104 -13.80 -3.08 8.42
N GLN A 105 -13.78 -3.39 9.71
CA GLN A 105 -14.64 -4.41 10.32
C GLN A 105 -16.12 -4.06 10.20
N SER A 106 -16.44 -2.76 10.13
CA SER A 106 -17.82 -2.28 9.99
C SER A 106 -18.36 -2.26 8.55
N LEU A 107 -17.53 -2.59 7.56
CA LEU A 107 -17.97 -2.67 6.15
C LEU A 107 -18.86 -3.88 5.94
N GLU A 108 -19.86 -3.73 5.06
CA GLU A 108 -20.75 -4.83 4.69
C GLU A 108 -20.00 -5.89 3.87
N LYS A 109 -19.19 -5.47 2.90
CA LYS A 109 -18.37 -6.33 2.06
C LYS A 109 -16.94 -5.81 1.95
N VAL A 110 -15.98 -6.72 1.93
CA VAL A 110 -14.55 -6.43 1.77
C VAL A 110 -14.00 -7.19 0.56
N LEU A 111 -13.51 -6.44 -0.42
CA LEU A 111 -12.77 -6.97 -1.57
C LEU A 111 -11.29 -6.63 -1.42
N VAL A 112 -10.43 -7.65 -1.48
CA VAL A 112 -8.98 -7.50 -1.39
C VAL A 112 -8.34 -7.77 -2.74
N ILE A 113 -7.44 -6.88 -3.17
CA ILE A 113 -6.82 -6.95 -4.49
C ILE A 113 -5.29 -6.85 -4.35
N ASP A 114 -4.59 -7.85 -4.86
CA ASP A 114 -3.13 -7.87 -4.95
C ASP A 114 -2.64 -7.91 -6.40
N GLY A 115 -1.48 -7.29 -6.65
CA GLY A 115 -0.88 -7.30 -7.99
C GLY A 115 0.07 -8.46 -8.25
N CYS A 116 0.66 -9.05 -7.20
CA CYS A 116 1.76 -9.98 -7.36
C CYS A 116 1.71 -11.17 -6.38
N PRO A 117 2.56 -12.20 -6.55
CA PRO A 117 2.54 -13.40 -5.73
C PRO A 117 2.80 -13.17 -4.24
N ASN A 118 3.38 -12.02 -3.87
CA ASN A 118 3.64 -11.68 -2.47
C ASN A 118 2.35 -11.53 -1.66
N SER A 119 1.23 -11.20 -2.30
CA SER A 119 -0.08 -11.05 -1.65
C SER A 119 -0.03 -10.18 -0.38
N CYS A 120 0.62 -9.01 -0.47
CA CYS A 120 0.94 -8.18 0.69
C CYS A 120 -0.32 -7.68 1.39
N VAL A 121 -1.33 -7.24 0.63
CA VAL A 121 -2.57 -6.69 1.19
C VAL A 121 -3.35 -7.78 1.91
N ARG A 122 -3.49 -8.94 1.27
CA ARG A 122 -4.11 -10.11 1.90
C ARG A 122 -3.44 -10.46 3.23
N LYS A 123 -2.10 -10.53 3.27
CA LYS A 123 -1.36 -10.82 4.51
C LYS A 123 -1.56 -9.77 5.60
N ILE A 124 -1.69 -8.49 5.23
CA ILE A 124 -1.99 -7.42 6.19
C ILE A 124 -3.38 -7.66 6.78
N ILE A 125 -4.38 -7.93 5.94
CA ILE A 125 -5.76 -8.13 6.36
C ILE A 125 -5.94 -9.41 7.19
N GLU A 126 -5.28 -10.51 6.83
CA GLU A 126 -5.29 -11.74 7.63
C GLU A 126 -4.74 -11.49 9.05
N LYS A 127 -3.74 -10.62 9.20
CA LYS A 127 -3.21 -10.22 10.52
C LYS A 127 -4.15 -9.33 11.32
N THR A 128 -5.07 -8.62 10.66
CA THR A 128 -6.05 -7.78 11.37
C THR A 128 -7.22 -8.60 11.94
N GLY A 129 -7.36 -9.87 11.52
CA GLY A 129 -8.52 -10.71 11.84
C GLY A 129 -9.81 -10.23 11.19
N ALA A 130 -9.74 -9.27 10.26
CA ALA A 130 -10.91 -8.78 9.54
C ALA A 130 -11.36 -9.81 8.48
N LYS A 131 -12.65 -9.73 8.12
CA LYS A 131 -13.20 -10.53 7.03
C LYS A 131 -12.62 -10.12 5.67
N MET A 132 -12.61 -11.08 4.75
CA MET A 132 -12.28 -10.90 3.35
C MET A 132 -13.34 -11.67 2.55
N ASP A 133 -14.36 -10.96 2.08
CA ASP A 133 -15.50 -11.58 1.36
C ASP A 133 -15.09 -12.01 -0.05
N ALA A 134 -14.17 -11.29 -0.69
CA ALA A 134 -13.59 -11.67 -1.96
C ALA A 134 -12.10 -11.31 -2.06
N TYR A 135 -11.39 -12.06 -2.90
CA TYR A 135 -10.00 -11.85 -3.21
C TYR A 135 -9.77 -11.88 -4.73
N LEU A 136 -8.89 -11.01 -5.20
CA LEU A 136 -8.37 -10.98 -6.57
C LEU A 136 -6.85 -10.78 -6.55
N ASN A 137 -6.13 -11.57 -7.32
CA ASN A 137 -4.71 -11.39 -7.57
C ASN A 137 -4.45 -11.28 -9.07
N LEU A 138 -4.05 -10.10 -9.55
CA LEU A 138 -3.87 -9.84 -10.99
C LEU A 138 -2.89 -10.83 -11.64
N GLY A 139 -1.79 -11.15 -10.96
CA GLY A 139 -0.78 -12.07 -11.50
C GLY A 139 -1.24 -13.52 -11.52
N LYS A 140 -1.92 -13.99 -10.47
CA LYS A 140 -2.36 -15.40 -10.36
C LYS A 140 -3.64 -15.67 -11.14
N ASP A 141 -4.61 -14.76 -11.06
CA ASP A 141 -5.97 -15.00 -11.56
C ASP A 141 -6.14 -14.50 -12.99
N LEU A 142 -5.43 -13.44 -13.40
CA LEU A 142 -5.53 -12.85 -14.74
C LEU A 142 -4.28 -13.07 -15.59
N GLY A 143 -3.22 -13.66 -15.04
CA GLY A 143 -1.95 -13.87 -15.74
C GLY A 143 -1.17 -12.59 -16.05
N ILE A 144 -1.51 -11.46 -15.43
CA ILE A 144 -0.85 -10.17 -15.68
C ILE A 144 0.58 -10.23 -15.14
N LYS A 145 1.57 -10.05 -16.03
CA LYS A 145 2.98 -10.14 -15.66
C LYS A 145 3.42 -8.89 -14.91
N LYS A 146 4.09 -9.11 -13.77
CA LYS A 146 4.75 -8.04 -13.01
C LYS A 146 6.00 -7.55 -13.75
N ILE A 147 6.04 -6.25 -14.08
CA ILE A 147 7.22 -5.58 -14.63
C ILE A 147 7.81 -4.66 -13.55
N GLY A 148 9.12 -4.78 -13.28
CA GLY A 148 9.80 -4.02 -12.24
C GLY A 148 11.23 -4.50 -11.99
N PRO A 149 11.94 -3.93 -11.00
CA PRO A 149 11.49 -2.88 -10.09
C PRO A 149 11.38 -1.49 -10.75
N PHE A 150 10.70 -0.55 -10.07
CA PHE A 150 10.55 0.88 -10.43
C PHE A 150 9.95 1.15 -11.81
N LYS A 151 9.02 0.29 -12.22
CA LYS A 151 8.30 0.38 -13.50
C LYS A 151 6.78 0.35 -13.27
N PRO A 152 6.20 1.28 -12.47
CA PRO A 152 4.78 1.23 -12.10
C PRO A 152 3.83 1.39 -13.28
N MET A 153 4.24 2.09 -14.33
CA MET A 153 3.38 2.37 -15.50
C MET A 153 3.60 1.41 -16.67
N GLU A 154 4.46 0.39 -16.51
CA GLU A 154 4.76 -0.58 -17.58
C GLU A 154 3.71 -1.70 -17.57
N PHE A 155 2.50 -1.39 -18.03
CA PHE A 155 1.41 -2.34 -18.29
C PHE A 155 0.67 -1.92 -19.57
N THR A 156 -0.03 -2.85 -20.19
CA THR A 156 -0.77 -2.56 -21.42
C THR A 156 -2.18 -2.03 -21.11
N ALA A 157 -2.80 -1.34 -22.08
CA ALA A 157 -4.21 -0.96 -21.98
C ALA A 157 -5.11 -2.21 -21.80
N GLU A 158 -4.78 -3.30 -22.47
CA GLU A 158 -5.47 -4.59 -22.32
C GLU A 158 -5.39 -5.13 -20.88
N ASP A 159 -4.21 -5.07 -20.24
CA ASP A 159 -4.06 -5.47 -18.83
C ASP A 159 -4.92 -4.59 -17.91
N SER A 160 -4.99 -3.28 -18.19
CA SER A 160 -5.82 -2.34 -17.44
C SER A 160 -7.30 -2.65 -17.59
N GLU A 161 -7.78 -2.89 -18.81
CA GLU A 161 -9.18 -3.25 -19.06
C GLU A 161 -9.54 -4.58 -18.40
N LYS A 162 -8.67 -5.60 -18.51
CA LYS A 162 -8.84 -6.89 -17.82
C LYS A 162 -8.93 -6.71 -16.31
N ALA A 163 -8.04 -5.91 -15.71
CA ALA A 163 -8.06 -5.65 -14.28
C ALA A 163 -9.35 -4.94 -13.85
N VAL A 164 -9.78 -3.92 -14.59
CA VAL A 164 -11.03 -3.18 -14.30
C VAL A 164 -12.23 -4.11 -14.39
N GLN A 165 -12.35 -4.90 -15.45
CA GLN A 165 -13.47 -5.82 -15.63
C GLN A 165 -13.51 -6.88 -14.53
N ALA A 166 -12.38 -7.49 -14.20
CA ALA A 166 -12.31 -8.49 -13.12
C ALA A 166 -12.72 -7.90 -11.76
N ILE A 167 -12.40 -6.63 -11.48
CA ILE A 167 -12.84 -5.96 -10.25
C ILE A 167 -14.35 -5.70 -10.29
N LEU A 168 -14.91 -5.26 -11.42
CA LEU A 168 -16.35 -5.09 -11.58
C LEU A 168 -17.10 -6.40 -11.32
N ASP A 169 -16.65 -7.49 -11.94
CA ASP A 169 -17.25 -8.82 -11.78
C ASP A 169 -17.21 -9.27 -10.30
N LYS A 170 -16.10 -9.01 -9.60
CA LYS A 170 -16.01 -9.28 -8.15
C LYS A 170 -16.98 -8.43 -7.34
N VAL A 171 -17.11 -7.15 -7.63
CA VAL A 171 -18.04 -6.25 -6.94
C VAL A 171 -19.49 -6.67 -7.19
N GLU A 172 -19.83 -7.09 -8.41
CA GLU A 172 -21.15 -7.59 -8.76
C GLU A 172 -21.46 -8.92 -8.05
N SER A 173 -20.49 -9.83 -7.95
CA SER A 173 -20.66 -11.12 -7.25
C SER A 173 -20.88 -10.99 -5.74
N LEU A 174 -20.62 -9.80 -5.17
CA LEU A 174 -20.83 -9.48 -3.76
C LEU A 174 -22.20 -8.82 -3.48
N SER A 175 -23.05 -8.72 -4.52
CA SER A 175 -24.42 -8.16 -4.43
C SER A 175 -25.40 -9.06 -3.71
#